data_AF-D1BXJ4-F1
#
_entry.id   AF-D1BXJ4-F1
#
_cell.length_a   1.000
_cell.length_b   1.000
_cell.length_c   1.000
_cell.angle_alpha   90.00
_cell.angle_beta   90.00
_cell.angle_gamma   90.00
#
_symmetry.space_group_name_H-M   'P 1'
#
loop_
_entity.id
_entity.type
_entity.pdbx_description
1 polymer ?
#
loop_
_entity_poly.entity_id
_entity_poly.type
_entity_poly.pdbx_seq_one_letter_code
_entity_poly.pdbx_strand_id
1 'polypeptide(L)'
;MADRLDTPKEARRSLVPRFRMDQDAVGKATEGIARFLGTPRFLIWLTVFCAVWLVWNAWGPVDLRFDKADNGFTALTLMLSLQASYAAPLILLAQNRQDDRDRVTAEQDRQRAERNLADTEYLAREMAALRIALSEVATRDFVRSELRDLLRELDEQRATGRTPADEA
;
A
#
# COMPACT_ATOMS: atom_id res chain seq x y z
N MET A 1 51.92 28.71 -7.86
CA MET A 1 51.65 27.79 -6.73
C MET A 1 50.29 28.19 -6.19
N ALA A 2 49.22 27.59 -6.74
CA ALA A 2 47.84 27.97 -6.45
C ALA A 2 47.34 27.13 -5.26
N ASP A 3 46.99 27.82 -4.19
CA ASP A 3 46.51 27.24 -2.94
C ASP A 3 45.06 26.77 -3.12
N ARG A 4 44.77 25.53 -2.68
CA ARG A 4 43.49 24.84 -2.91
C ARG A 4 42.42 25.40 -1.97
N LEU A 5 41.53 26.22 -2.50
CA LEU A 5 40.34 26.77 -1.83
C LEU A 5 39.17 25.77 -1.70
N ASP A 6 39.45 24.46 -1.75
CA ASP A 6 38.42 23.42 -1.91
C ASP A 6 38.31 22.50 -0.68
N THR A 7 38.41 23.09 0.51
CA THR A 7 38.14 22.38 1.77
C THR A 7 36.93 23.01 2.43
N PRO A 8 35.75 22.36 2.46
CA PRO A 8 34.62 22.89 3.20
C PRO A 8 35.00 22.95 4.68
N LYS A 9 35.10 24.19 5.17
CA LYS A 9 35.40 24.57 6.56
C LYS A 9 34.45 23.81 7.48
N GLU A 10 35.02 23.02 8.39
CA GLU A 10 34.31 22.14 9.32
C GLU A 10 33.05 22.79 9.90
N ALA A 11 31.94 22.09 9.74
CA ALA A 11 30.65 22.47 10.30
C ALA A 11 30.80 22.72 11.80
N ARG A 12 30.49 23.95 12.24
CA ARG A 12 30.44 24.37 13.65
C ARG A 12 29.80 23.25 14.47
N ARG A 13 30.59 22.71 15.40
CA ARG A 13 30.15 21.79 16.45
C ARG A 13 28.96 22.42 17.17
N SER A 14 27.75 22.02 16.78
CA SER A 14 26.52 22.46 17.43
C SER A 14 26.54 21.95 18.87
N LEU A 15 26.63 22.88 19.83
CA LEU A 15 26.62 22.62 21.27
C LEU A 15 25.21 22.38 21.83
N VAL A 16 24.18 22.37 20.97
CA VAL A 16 22.83 22.03 21.39
C VAL A 16 22.70 20.51 21.33
N PRO A 17 22.44 19.81 22.46
CA PRO A 17 22.07 18.41 22.40
C PRO A 17 20.79 18.34 21.56
N ARG A 18 20.90 17.82 20.33
CA ARG A 18 19.73 17.42 19.55
C ARG A 18 19.05 16.35 20.38
N PHE A 19 17.99 16.73 21.10
CA PHE A 19 16.99 15.79 21.59
C PHE A 19 16.41 15.11 20.36
N ARG A 20 17.07 14.04 19.89
CA ARG A 20 16.49 13.05 18.98
C ARG A 20 15.49 12.30 19.85
N MET A 21 14.36 12.95 20.12
CA MET A 21 13.18 12.25 20.60
C MET A 21 12.96 11.15 19.58
N ASP A 22 13.08 9.90 20.00
CA ASP A 22 13.00 8.74 19.12
C ASP A 22 11.63 8.79 18.43
N GLN A 23 11.62 9.27 17.18
CA GLN A 23 10.41 9.50 16.41
C GLN A 23 9.64 8.19 16.21
N ASP A 24 10.34 7.05 16.30
CA ASP A 24 9.76 5.73 16.25
C ASP A 24 9.00 5.37 17.54
N ALA A 25 9.49 5.79 18.72
CA ALA A 25 8.81 5.55 19.99
C ALA A 25 7.53 6.39 20.11
N VAL A 26 7.60 7.67 19.74
CA VAL A 26 6.42 8.56 19.70
C VAL A 26 5.44 8.09 18.62
N GLY A 27 5.93 7.68 17.45
CA GLY A 27 5.11 7.18 16.35
C GLY A 27 4.31 5.92 16.72
N LYS A 28 4.91 4.97 17.45
CA LYS A 28 4.21 3.77 17.95
C LYS A 28 3.16 4.11 19.00
N ALA A 29 3.47 5.02 19.92
CA ALA A 29 2.52 5.47 20.94
C ALA A 29 1.30 6.16 20.31
N THR A 30 1.53 7.07 19.36
CA THR A 30 0.47 7.78 18.63
C THR A 30 -0.40 6.84 17.79
N GLU A 31 0.18 5.81 17.15
CA GLU A 31 -0.56 4.79 16.40
C GLU A 31 -1.44 3.90 17.29
N GLY A 32 -1.03 3.67 18.55
CA GLY A 32 -1.87 3.02 19.56
C GLY A 32 -3.05 3.91 19.99
N ILE A 33 -2.77 5.19 20.26
CA ILE A 33 -3.79 6.17 20.67
C ILE A 33 -4.81 6.41 19.56
N ALA A 34 -4.38 6.55 18.31
CA ALA A 34 -5.27 6.76 17.17
C ALA A 34 -6.24 5.58 16.96
N ARG A 35 -5.74 4.33 17.06
CA ARG A 35 -6.60 3.13 17.01
C ARG A 35 -7.58 3.07 18.18
N PHE A 36 -7.15 3.49 19.37
CA PHE A 36 -8.01 3.53 20.55
C PHE A 36 -9.12 4.58 20.43
N LEU A 37 -8.79 5.82 20.04
CA LEU A 37 -9.76 6.91 19.83
C LEU A 37 -10.76 6.61 18.71
N GLY A 38 -10.33 5.90 17.65
CA GLY A 38 -11.20 5.51 16.53
C GLY A 38 -12.17 4.36 16.83
N THR A 39 -12.10 3.73 18.00
CA THR A 39 -12.94 2.58 18.34
C THR A 39 -14.21 3.03 19.09
N PRO A 40 -15.40 2.48 18.80
CA PRO A 40 -16.65 2.80 19.53
C PRO A 40 -16.58 2.58 21.04
N ARG A 41 -15.67 1.71 21.50
CA ARG A 41 -15.42 1.41 22.91
C ARG A 41 -14.94 2.64 23.69
N PHE A 42 -14.15 3.52 23.06
CA PHE A 42 -13.67 4.75 23.72
C PHE A 42 -14.84 5.66 24.10
N LEU A 43 -15.79 5.86 23.18
CA LEU A 43 -16.99 6.66 23.43
C LEU A 43 -17.81 6.09 24.58
N ILE A 44 -18.00 4.77 24.63
CA ILE A 44 -18.71 4.10 25.74
C ILE A 44 -18.02 4.38 27.08
N TRP A 45 -16.70 4.21 27.16
CA TRP A 45 -15.96 4.48 28.40
C TRP A 45 -16.03 5.95 28.81
N LEU A 46 -15.93 6.87 27.86
CA LEU A 46 -16.05 8.31 28.11
C LEU A 46 -17.46 8.66 28.62
N THR A 47 -18.51 8.11 28.02
CA THR A 47 -19.89 8.30 28.46
C THR A 47 -20.12 7.73 29.86
N VAL A 48 -19.61 6.53 30.15
CA VAL A 48 -19.70 5.92 31.48
C VAL A 48 -18.96 6.76 32.51
N PHE A 49 -17.77 7.26 32.19
CA PHE A 49 -17.01 8.16 33.05
C PHE A 49 -17.80 9.43 33.37
N CYS A 50 -18.34 10.12 32.35
CA CYS A 50 -19.17 11.31 32.55
C CYS A 50 -20.42 10.99 33.38
N ALA A 51 -21.09 9.86 33.12
CA ALA A 51 -22.27 9.46 33.88
C ALA A 51 -21.93 9.21 35.35
N VAL A 52 -20.87 8.44 35.65
CA VAL A 52 -20.42 8.17 37.02
C VAL A 52 -20.03 9.48 37.73
N TRP A 53 -19.35 10.39 37.04
CA TRP A 53 -18.97 11.68 37.58
C TRP A 53 -20.18 12.53 37.98
N LEU A 54 -21.17 12.62 37.09
CA LEU A 54 -22.41 13.34 37.33
C LEU A 54 -23.19 12.73 38.51
N VAL A 55 -23.36 11.40 38.51
CA VAL A 55 -24.03 10.64 39.57
C VAL A 55 -23.35 10.89 40.93
N TRP A 56 -22.03 10.79 40.98
CA TRP A 56 -21.24 10.97 42.20
C TRP A 56 -21.35 12.40 42.74
N ASN A 57 -21.19 13.40 41.88
CA ASN A 57 -21.23 14.79 42.31
C ASN A 57 -22.66 15.32 42.56
N ALA A 58 -23.69 14.68 41.97
CA ALA A 58 -25.09 15.02 42.22
C ALA A 58 -25.66 14.37 43.50
N TRP A 59 -25.31 13.12 43.79
CA TRP A 59 -25.90 12.33 44.89
C TRP A 59 -24.92 11.90 45.99
N GLY A 60 -23.62 12.07 45.82
CA GLY A 60 -22.60 11.69 46.83
C GLY A 60 -22.66 12.51 48.13
N PRO A 61 -21.84 12.19 49.14
CA PRO A 61 -21.79 12.93 50.39
C PRO A 61 -21.39 14.40 50.17
N VAL A 62 -22.08 15.35 50.81
CA VAL A 62 -21.89 16.80 50.60
C VAL A 62 -20.44 17.24 50.81
N ASP A 63 -19.74 16.63 51.75
CA ASP A 63 -18.34 16.95 52.09
C ASP A 63 -17.32 16.45 51.06
N LEU A 64 -17.71 15.51 50.18
CA LEU A 64 -16.84 14.91 49.15
C LEU A 64 -17.19 15.38 47.73
N ARG A 65 -18.19 16.24 47.57
CA ARG A 65 -18.57 16.85 46.29
C ARG A 65 -17.65 18.03 45.98
N PHE A 66 -16.69 17.81 45.09
CA PHE A 66 -15.79 18.86 44.62
C PHE A 66 -16.32 19.57 43.36
N ASP A 67 -17.19 18.92 42.57
CA ASP A 67 -17.77 19.49 41.35
C ASP A 67 -19.30 19.63 41.46
N LYS A 68 -19.74 20.64 42.21
CA LYS A 68 -21.16 20.82 42.56
C LYS A 68 -22.05 21.04 41.34
N ALA A 69 -23.23 20.41 41.37
CA ALA A 69 -24.27 20.57 40.35
C ALA A 69 -24.76 22.03 40.21
N ASP A 70 -24.76 22.81 41.29
CA ASP A 70 -25.20 24.21 41.30
C ASP A 70 -24.35 25.11 40.39
N ASN A 71 -23.06 24.77 40.23
CA ASN A 71 -22.11 25.47 39.36
C ASN A 71 -22.03 24.84 37.96
N GLY A 72 -22.95 23.93 37.62
CA GLY A 72 -23.04 23.30 36.31
C GLY A 72 -21.87 22.36 35.96
N PHE A 73 -21.25 21.71 36.96
CA PHE A 73 -20.12 20.81 36.75
C PHE A 73 -18.91 21.49 36.07
N THR A 74 -18.47 22.61 36.64
CA THR A 74 -17.37 23.42 36.09
C THR A 74 -16.08 22.61 35.94
N ALA A 75 -15.76 21.71 36.89
CA ALA A 75 -14.52 20.93 36.83
C ALA A 75 -14.55 19.92 35.68
N LEU A 76 -15.68 19.21 35.50
CA LEU A 76 -15.88 18.33 34.34
C LEU A 76 -15.73 19.10 33.02
N THR A 77 -16.32 20.29 32.95
CA THR A 77 -16.27 21.13 31.74
C THR A 77 -14.85 21.60 31.42
N LEU A 78 -14.08 22.03 32.42
CA LEU A 78 -12.68 22.39 32.26
C LEU A 78 -11.82 21.20 31.82
N MET A 79 -12.10 20.00 32.37
CA MET A 79 -11.39 18.79 31.98
C MET A 79 -11.69 18.38 30.54
N LEU A 80 -12.96 18.40 30.12
CA LEU A 80 -13.36 18.05 28.75
C LEU A 80 -12.83 19.05 27.72
N SER A 81 -12.83 20.34 28.03
CA SER A 81 -12.25 21.37 27.15
C SER A 81 -10.74 21.22 27.00
N LEU A 82 -10.02 20.90 28.09
CA LEU A 82 -8.60 20.57 28.03
C LEU A 82 -8.35 19.30 27.20
N GLN A 83 -9.16 18.26 27.39
CA GLN A 83 -9.05 17.00 26.66
C GLN A 83 -9.18 17.23 25.14
N ALA A 84 -10.17 18.02 24.71
CA ALA A 84 -10.35 18.36 23.30
C ALA A 84 -9.14 19.13 22.74
N SER A 85 -8.62 20.10 23.50
CA SER A 85 -7.48 20.94 23.11
C SER A 85 -6.20 20.12 22.91
N TYR A 86 -5.93 19.13 23.77
CA TYR A 86 -4.75 18.28 23.66
C TYR A 86 -4.93 17.13 22.65
N ALA A 87 -6.16 16.66 22.43
CA ALA A 87 -6.44 15.61 21.44
C ALA A 87 -6.15 16.08 20.00
N ALA A 88 -6.53 17.32 19.66
CA ALA A 88 -6.35 17.87 18.30
C ALA A 88 -4.89 17.78 17.76
N PRO A 89 -3.86 18.26 18.47
CA PRO A 89 -2.48 18.18 17.98
C PRO A 89 -1.94 16.75 17.94
N LEU A 90 -2.36 15.87 18.87
CA LEU A 90 -1.98 14.46 18.84
C LEU A 90 -2.60 13.73 17.64
N ILE A 91 -3.86 14.01 17.33
CA ILE A 91 -4.55 13.47 16.17
C ILE A 91 -3.85 13.95 14.89
N LEU A 92 -3.48 15.24 14.81
CA LEU A 92 -2.76 15.79 13.66
C LEU A 92 -1.41 15.09 13.43
N LEU A 93 -0.66 14.83 14.51
CA LEU A 93 0.59 14.05 14.44
C LEU A 93 0.35 12.61 13.97
N ALA A 94 -0.77 11.99 14.38
CA ALA A 94 -1.16 10.67 13.90
C ALA A 94 -1.50 10.69 12.40
N GLN A 95 -2.25 11.70 11.96
CA GLN A 95 -2.73 11.88 10.60
C GLN A 95 -1.58 12.13 9.62
N ASN A 96 -0.67 13.07 9.92
CA ASN A 96 0.50 13.31 9.06
C ASN A 96 1.28 12.02 8.75
N ARG A 97 1.37 11.12 9.72
CA ARG A 97 2.05 9.83 9.55
C ARG A 97 1.25 8.82 8.73
N GLN A 98 -0.07 8.82 8.86
CA GLN A 98 -0.94 8.00 8.02
C GLN A 98 -0.86 8.51 6.57
N ASP A 99 -0.96 9.82 6.37
CA ASP A 99 -0.86 10.47 5.06
C ASP A 99 0.49 10.17 4.38
N ASP A 100 1.60 10.19 5.13
CA ASP A 100 2.92 9.81 4.61
C ASP A 100 2.97 8.36 4.13
N ARG A 101 2.38 7.41 4.89
CA ARG A 101 2.31 5.99 4.49
C ARG A 101 1.39 5.78 3.28
N ASP A 102 0.25 6.45 3.28
CA ASP A 102 -0.74 6.37 2.21
C ASP A 102 -0.16 6.93 0.91
N ARG A 103 0.62 8.02 0.99
CA ARG A 103 1.37 8.55 -0.14
C ARG A 103 2.37 7.56 -0.71
N VAL A 104 3.21 6.94 0.13
CA VAL A 104 4.19 5.95 -0.33
C VAL A 104 3.49 4.76 -0.99
N THR A 105 2.38 4.31 -0.42
CA THR A 105 1.58 3.20 -0.97
C THR A 105 0.99 3.60 -2.34
N ALA A 106 0.44 4.80 -2.46
CA ALA A 106 -0.10 5.32 -3.73
C ALA A 106 0.98 5.48 -4.81
N GLU A 107 2.18 5.93 -4.45
CA GLU A 107 3.32 6.04 -5.39
C GLU A 107 3.76 4.65 -5.89
N GLN A 108 3.81 3.65 -5.00
CA GLN A 108 4.14 2.27 -5.38
C GLN A 108 3.07 1.65 -6.28
N ASP A 109 1.80 1.84 -5.96
CA ASP A 109 0.69 1.33 -6.77
C ASP A 109 0.67 1.97 -8.16
N ARG A 110 1.00 3.27 -8.26
CA ARG A 110 1.18 3.94 -9.55
C ARG A 110 2.31 3.32 -10.36
N GLN A 111 3.49 3.10 -9.77
CA GLN A 111 4.61 2.44 -10.47
C GLN A 111 4.26 1.03 -10.92
N ARG A 112 3.52 0.27 -10.10
CA ARG A 112 3.05 -1.07 -10.47
C ARG A 112 2.06 -1.01 -11.63
N ALA A 113 1.14 -0.06 -11.62
CA ALA A 113 0.18 0.12 -12.72
C ALA A 113 0.90 0.47 -14.04
N GLU A 114 1.90 1.33 -14.01
CA GLU A 114 2.73 1.68 -15.18
C GLU A 114 3.48 0.44 -15.72
N ARG A 115 4.06 -0.39 -14.84
CA ARG A 115 4.70 -1.66 -15.24
C ARG A 115 3.71 -2.65 -15.82
N ASN A 116 2.54 -2.82 -15.19
CA ASN A 116 1.50 -3.72 -15.69
C ASN A 116 0.99 -3.30 -17.08
N LEU A 117 0.87 -1.99 -17.34
CA LEU A 117 0.55 -1.48 -18.66
C LEU A 117 1.63 -1.84 -19.68
N ALA A 118 2.91 -1.62 -19.34
CA ALA A 118 4.04 -1.97 -20.21
C ALA A 118 4.10 -3.48 -20.50
N ASP A 119 3.90 -4.33 -19.49
CA ASP A 119 3.85 -5.78 -19.63
C ASP A 119 2.67 -6.21 -20.52
N THR A 120 1.51 -5.57 -20.36
CA THR A 120 0.34 -5.84 -21.20
C THR A 120 0.59 -5.43 -22.65
N GLU A 121 1.21 -4.28 -22.89
CA GLU A 121 1.62 -3.85 -24.22
C GLU A 121 2.64 -4.79 -24.85
N TYR A 122 3.61 -5.26 -24.06
CA TYR A 122 4.59 -6.24 -24.50
C TYR A 122 3.92 -7.55 -24.92
N LEU A 123 3.07 -8.11 -24.05
CA LEU A 123 2.30 -9.32 -24.34
C LEU A 123 1.40 -9.14 -25.57
N ALA A 124 0.77 -7.98 -25.75
CA ALA A 124 -0.05 -7.70 -26.93
C ALA A 124 0.77 -7.69 -28.23
N ARG A 125 1.98 -7.13 -28.20
CA ARG A 125 2.91 -7.15 -29.35
C ARG A 125 3.40 -8.56 -29.66
N GLU A 126 3.79 -9.32 -28.64
CA GLU A 126 4.21 -10.72 -28.80
C GLU A 126 3.06 -11.60 -29.32
N MET A 127 1.84 -11.40 -28.83
CA MET A 127 0.65 -12.09 -29.34
C MET A 127 0.36 -11.76 -30.80
N ALA A 128 0.55 -10.50 -31.22
CA ALA A 128 0.40 -10.11 -32.62
C ALA A 128 1.45 -10.79 -33.50
N ALA A 129 2.72 -10.83 -33.06
CA ALA A 129 3.79 -11.52 -33.78
C ALA A 129 3.53 -13.03 -33.89
N LEU A 130 3.14 -13.67 -32.78
CA LEU A 130 2.78 -15.09 -32.75
C LEU A 130 1.61 -15.40 -33.70
N ARG A 131 0.59 -14.54 -33.74
CA ARG A 131 -0.55 -14.69 -34.66
C ARG A 131 -0.12 -14.64 -36.13
N ILE A 132 0.82 -13.76 -36.49
CA ILE A 132 1.34 -13.65 -37.87
C ILE A 132 2.11 -14.93 -38.22
N ALA A 133 3.04 -15.37 -37.37
CA ALA A 133 3.81 -16.59 -37.58
C ALA A 133 2.90 -17.84 -37.71
N LEU A 134 1.85 -17.94 -36.89
CA LEU A 134 0.86 -19.01 -37.00
C LEU A 134 0.03 -18.90 -38.29
N SER A 135 -0.29 -17.69 -38.75
CA SER A 135 -1.05 -17.50 -39.99
C SER A 135 -0.27 -17.95 -41.22
N GLU A 136 1.05 -17.75 -41.25
CA GLU A 136 1.92 -18.24 -42.34
C GLU A 136 1.94 -19.78 -42.40
N VAL A 137 2.14 -20.46 -41.28
CA VAL A 137 2.23 -21.94 -41.20
C VAL A 137 0.86 -22.61 -41.41
N ALA A 138 -0.22 -22.00 -40.95
CA ALA A 138 -1.56 -22.57 -41.00
C ALA A 138 -2.34 -22.20 -42.29
N THR A 139 -1.69 -21.66 -43.31
CA THR A 139 -2.39 -21.32 -44.55
C THR A 139 -2.94 -22.60 -45.19
N ARG A 140 -4.25 -22.66 -45.42
CA ARG A 140 -4.95 -23.83 -46.00
C ARG A 140 -4.25 -24.35 -47.26
N ASP A 141 -3.71 -23.45 -48.08
CA ASP A 141 -3.06 -23.81 -49.33
C ASP A 141 -1.67 -24.41 -49.14
N PHE A 142 -0.91 -24.00 -48.11
CA PHE A 142 0.37 -24.63 -47.74
C PHE A 142 0.15 -26.04 -47.16
N VAL A 143 -0.76 -26.18 -46.21
CA VAL A 143 -1.12 -27.48 -45.64
C VAL A 143 -1.63 -28.42 -46.74
N ARG A 144 -2.40 -27.88 -47.69
CA ARG A 144 -2.92 -28.62 -48.85
C ARG A 144 -1.83 -28.96 -49.86
N SER A 145 -0.82 -28.11 -50.09
CA SER A 145 0.29 -28.43 -50.98
C SER A 145 1.17 -29.51 -50.38
N GLU A 146 1.56 -29.39 -49.11
CA GLU A 146 2.35 -30.40 -48.40
C GLU A 146 1.64 -31.76 -48.35
N LEU A 147 0.34 -31.79 -48.03
CA LEU A 147 -0.44 -33.02 -48.10
C LEU A 147 -0.47 -33.63 -49.50
N ARG A 148 -0.50 -32.80 -50.54
CA ARG A 148 -0.57 -33.27 -51.93
C ARG A 148 0.79 -33.77 -52.43
N ASP A 149 1.87 -33.13 -51.99
CA ASP A 149 3.24 -33.55 -52.30
C ASP A 149 3.57 -34.86 -51.56
N LEU A 150 3.23 -34.99 -50.28
CA LEU A 150 3.36 -36.25 -49.54
C LEU A 150 2.51 -37.39 -50.16
N LEU A 151 1.28 -37.09 -50.62
CA LEU A 151 0.45 -38.07 -51.32
C LEU A 151 1.07 -38.49 -52.66
N ARG A 152 1.63 -37.55 -53.44
CA ARG A 152 2.34 -37.85 -54.68
C ARG A 152 3.54 -38.74 -54.42
N GLU A 153 4.33 -38.43 -53.39
CA GLU A 153 5.49 -39.24 -53.04
C GLU A 153 5.10 -40.67 -52.68
N LEU A 154 3.99 -40.87 -51.94
CA LEU A 154 3.47 -42.21 -51.64
C LEU A 154 2.94 -42.95 -52.87
N ASP A 155 2.27 -42.25 -53.79
CA ASP A 155 1.80 -42.85 -55.05
C ASP A 155 2.97 -43.19 -55.99
N GLU A 156 4.00 -42.35 -56.07
CA GLU A 156 5.24 -42.63 -56.79
C GLU A 156 5.97 -43.84 -56.19
N GLN A 157 6.03 -43.96 -54.86
CA GLN A 157 6.59 -45.15 -54.19
C GLN A 157 5.78 -46.43 -54.48
N ARG A 158 4.44 -46.33 -54.60
CA ARG A 158 3.60 -47.44 -55.04
C ARG A 158 3.79 -47.78 -56.53
N ALA A 159 3.92 -46.77 -57.39
CA ALA A 159 4.07 -46.92 -58.84
C ALA A 159 5.46 -47.41 -59.24
N THR A 160 6.51 -46.97 -58.53
CA THR A 160 7.87 -47.50 -58.66
C THR A 160 8.03 -48.88 -58.04
N GLY A 161 6.97 -49.42 -57.44
CA GLY A 161 6.80 -50.85 -57.23
C GLY A 161 8.05 -51.51 -56.68
N ARG A 162 8.40 -51.25 -55.42
CA ARG A 162 9.06 -52.31 -54.67
C ARG A 162 8.01 -53.40 -54.39
N THR A 163 7.68 -54.15 -55.44
CA THR A 163 7.36 -55.56 -55.30
C THR A 163 8.72 -56.24 -55.08
N PRO A 164 9.05 -56.77 -53.90
CA PRO A 164 10.29 -57.51 -53.67
C PRO A 164 10.25 -58.92 -54.27
N ALA A 165 9.49 -59.15 -55.34
CA ALA A 165 9.20 -60.47 -55.87
C ALA A 165 9.25 -60.45 -57.40
N ASP A 166 10.45 -60.54 -57.94
CA ASP A 166 10.82 -61.48 -59.01
C ASP A 166 12.29 -61.23 -59.41
N GLU A 167 13.20 -61.62 -58.52
CA GLU A 167 14.55 -62.03 -58.92
C GLU A 167 14.55 -63.56 -58.90
N ALA A 168 14.29 -64.18 -60.07
CA ALA A 168 14.48 -65.61 -60.32
C ALA A 168 14.84 -65.85 -61.79
#